data_AF-A0A8S3EU52-F1
#
_entry.id   AF-A0A8S3EU52-F1
#
_cell.length_a   1.000
_cell.length_b   1.000
_cell.length_c   1.000
_cell.angle_alpha   90.00
_cell.angle_beta   90.00
_cell.angle_gamma   90.00
#
_symmetry.space_group_name_H-M   'P 1'
#
loop_
_entity.id
_entity.type
_entity.pdbx_description
1 polymer ?
#
loop_
_entity_poly.entity_id
_entity_poly.type
_entity_poly.pdbx_seq_one_letter_code
_entity_poly.pdbx_strand_id
1 'polypeptide(L)'
;MTYRYCRLMISKLTFHERNPTFFGNLSIGEHNDIRRVFTDNLDAYFQLCIELLDYMEELLGLVESVFTSLDQSRANSMTTAGQCRLHPLIICVQDSSLLYDYIVKVLFKLHDSLPGDTLQGHRQRLIDQFRRLKRFYEQASTLQYFKDLIKVPLLPDSPPNFKIKDDIKNYQTPVAIVHTPPPEPAQTHDEVLIDTSDDTRSTLSFAMSDDWPPNGHSVVDRFVDEK
;
A
#
# COMPACT_ATOMS: atom_id res chain seq x y z
N MET A 1 -8.56 -1.71 11.42
CA MET A 1 -7.65 -1.02 10.47
C MET A 1 -6.18 -1.23 10.84
N THR A 2 -5.65 -0.66 11.92
CA THR A 2 -4.20 -0.72 12.27
C THR A 2 -3.63 -2.14 12.29
N TYR A 3 -4.28 -3.08 12.99
CA TYR A 3 -3.86 -4.48 13.03
C TYR A 3 -3.77 -5.13 11.63
N ARG A 4 -4.75 -4.87 10.76
CA ARG A 4 -4.75 -5.38 9.38
C ARG A 4 -3.62 -4.78 8.55
N TYR A 5 -3.31 -3.51 8.77
CA TYR A 5 -2.19 -2.85 8.11
C TYR A 5 -0.85 -3.47 8.53
N CYS A 6 -0.63 -3.67 9.83
CA CYS A 6 0.58 -4.34 10.33
C CYS A 6 0.72 -5.76 9.77
N ARG A 7 -0.39 -6.53 9.71
CA ARG A 7 -0.38 -7.86 9.09
C ARG A 7 0.01 -7.84 7.62
N LEU A 8 -0.55 -6.90 6.85
CA LEU A 8 -0.19 -6.72 5.44
C LEU A 8 1.31 -6.41 5.30
N MET A 9 1.85 -5.54 6.15
CA MET A 9 3.27 -5.21 6.14
C MET A 9 4.15 -6.41 6.47
N ILE A 10 3.78 -7.21 7.47
CA ILE A 10 4.51 -8.45 7.80
C ILE A 10 4.46 -9.40 6.60
N SER A 11 3.29 -9.62 6.01
CA SER A 11 3.13 -10.47 4.82
C SER A 11 4.01 -9.99 3.66
N LYS A 12 4.02 -8.69 3.37
CA LYS A 12 4.89 -8.08 2.36
C LYS A 12 6.36 -8.33 2.65
N LEU A 13 6.82 -8.05 3.86
CA LEU A 13 8.22 -8.24 4.25
C LEU A 13 8.64 -9.71 4.17
N THR A 14 7.83 -10.63 4.68
CA THR A 14 8.08 -12.07 4.60
C THR A 14 8.10 -12.56 3.15
N PHE A 15 7.24 -12.03 2.28
CA PHE A 15 7.26 -12.35 0.86
C PHE A 15 8.59 -11.95 0.19
N HIS A 16 9.05 -10.72 0.43
CA HIS A 16 10.31 -10.22 -0.16
C HIS A 16 11.55 -10.89 0.43
N GLU A 17 11.52 -11.30 1.71
CA GLU A 17 12.60 -12.09 2.32
C GLU A 17 12.75 -13.45 1.63
N ARG A 18 11.63 -14.10 1.30
CA ARG A 18 11.63 -15.41 0.61
C ARG A 18 11.89 -15.30 -0.87
N ASN A 19 11.53 -14.18 -1.50
CA ASN A 19 11.59 -13.98 -2.94
C ASN A 19 12.42 -12.74 -3.29
N PRO A 20 13.76 -12.79 -3.17
CA PRO A 20 14.64 -11.64 -3.38
C PRO A 20 14.67 -11.13 -4.83
N THR A 21 14.07 -11.87 -5.77
CA THR A 21 13.92 -11.44 -7.17
C THR A 21 12.93 -10.28 -7.33
N PHE A 22 11.99 -10.11 -6.40
CA PHE A 22 11.01 -9.04 -6.44
C PHE A 22 11.53 -7.81 -5.69
N PHE A 23 11.60 -6.67 -6.37
CA PHE A 23 11.84 -5.39 -5.72
C PHE A 23 10.65 -4.96 -4.87
N GLY A 24 10.83 -3.99 -3.97
CA GLY A 24 9.79 -3.58 -3.01
C GLY A 24 8.49 -3.04 -3.63
N ASN A 25 8.53 -2.62 -4.90
CA ASN A 25 7.37 -2.25 -5.70
C ASN A 25 6.78 -3.43 -6.51
N LEU A 26 7.16 -4.66 -6.16
CA LEU A 26 6.82 -5.92 -6.84
C LEU A 26 7.33 -6.04 -8.28
N SER A 27 8.09 -5.08 -8.81
CA SER A 27 8.70 -5.25 -10.12
C SER A 27 9.79 -6.33 -10.09
N ILE A 28 9.91 -7.06 -11.18
CA ILE A 28 10.90 -8.12 -11.38
C ILE A 28 11.95 -7.54 -12.33
N GLY A 29 13.16 -7.30 -11.85
CA GLY A 29 14.16 -6.44 -12.52
C GLY A 29 14.44 -6.72 -14.00
N GLU A 30 15.46 -7.53 -14.30
CA GLU A 30 15.81 -7.87 -15.70
C GLU A 30 14.79 -8.80 -16.36
N HIS A 31 13.92 -9.43 -15.58
CA HIS A 31 12.90 -10.35 -16.06
C HIS A 31 11.54 -9.67 -16.09
N ASN A 32 11.16 -9.10 -17.25
CA ASN A 32 9.83 -8.52 -17.42
C ASN A 32 8.68 -9.57 -17.47
N ASP A 33 9.00 -10.86 -17.37
CA ASP A 33 8.03 -11.96 -17.38
C ASP A 33 8.28 -12.94 -16.24
N ILE A 34 7.34 -12.98 -15.29
CA ILE A 34 7.37 -13.87 -14.13
C ILE A 34 7.51 -15.35 -14.50
N ARG A 35 7.04 -15.76 -15.70
CA ARG A 35 7.09 -17.15 -16.16
C ARG A 35 8.51 -17.65 -16.48
N ARG A 36 9.50 -16.76 -16.46
CA ARG A 36 10.92 -17.05 -16.74
C ARG A 36 11.80 -16.96 -15.50
N VAL A 37 11.27 -16.57 -14.35
CA VAL A 37 12.05 -16.27 -13.14
C VAL A 37 12.77 -17.50 -12.59
N PHE A 38 12.11 -18.67 -12.53
CA PHE A 38 12.67 -19.84 -11.87
C PHE A 38 13.25 -20.93 -12.79
N THR A 39 13.70 -20.60 -14.00
CA THR A 39 14.34 -21.56 -14.94
C THR A 39 13.65 -22.93 -14.98
N ASP A 40 12.33 -22.90 -15.17
CA ASP A 40 11.44 -24.08 -15.22
C ASP A 40 11.32 -24.97 -13.97
N ASN A 41 11.71 -24.48 -12.80
CA ASN A 41 11.43 -25.15 -11.53
C ASN A 41 9.94 -25.02 -11.14
N LEU A 42 9.16 -26.07 -11.42
CA LEU A 42 7.72 -26.10 -11.16
C LEU A 42 7.36 -25.99 -9.67
N ASP A 43 8.15 -26.59 -8.79
CA ASP A 43 7.89 -26.54 -7.34
C ASP A 43 8.02 -25.10 -6.82
N ALA A 44 8.99 -24.35 -7.34
CA ALA A 44 9.15 -22.92 -7.04
C ALA A 44 7.95 -22.10 -7.53
N TYR A 45 7.41 -22.37 -8.73
CA TYR A 45 6.19 -21.71 -9.22
C TYR A 45 4.96 -22.07 -8.39
N PHE A 46 4.85 -23.33 -7.95
CA PHE A 46 3.74 -23.79 -7.12
C PHE A 46 3.76 -23.07 -5.77
N GLN A 47 4.91 -23.04 -5.11
CA GLN A 47 5.09 -22.33 -3.84
C GLN A 47 4.87 -20.82 -4.00
N LEU A 48 5.44 -20.20 -5.05
CA LEU A 48 5.24 -18.78 -5.34
C LEU A 48 3.74 -18.47 -5.52
N CYS A 49 2.99 -19.33 -6.22
CA CYS A 49 1.55 -19.10 -6.41
C CYS A 49 0.80 -19.05 -5.08
N ILE A 50 1.16 -19.92 -4.13
CA ILE A 50 0.56 -19.92 -2.79
C ILE A 50 0.90 -18.61 -2.07
N GLU A 51 2.17 -18.19 -2.09
CA GLU A 51 2.62 -16.98 -1.41
C GLU A 51 1.98 -15.71 -1.99
N LEU A 52 1.84 -15.63 -3.31
CA LEU A 52 1.13 -14.53 -3.98
C LEU A 52 -0.36 -14.50 -3.60
N LEU A 53 -1.03 -15.65 -3.55
CA LEU A 53 -2.43 -15.76 -3.13
C LEU A 53 -2.61 -15.39 -1.64
N ASP A 54 -1.67 -15.75 -0.77
CA ASP A 54 -1.70 -15.40 0.65
C ASP A 54 -1.48 -13.89 0.83
N TYR A 55 -0.56 -13.29 0.06
CA TYR A 55 -0.34 -11.86 0.10
C TYR A 55 -1.56 -11.07 -0.41
N MET A 56 -2.17 -11.49 -1.52
CA MET A 56 -3.43 -10.91 -2.00
C MET A 56 -4.56 -11.01 -0.94
N GLU A 57 -4.60 -12.09 -0.16
CA GLU A 57 -5.60 -12.28 0.89
C GLU A 57 -5.44 -11.26 2.03
N GLU A 58 -4.22 -11.05 2.52
CA GLU A 58 -3.95 -10.04 3.55
C GLU A 58 -4.26 -8.63 3.05
N LEU A 59 -3.98 -8.36 1.77
CA LEU A 59 -4.27 -7.07 1.12
C LEU A 59 -5.78 -6.82 1.08
N LEU A 60 -6.56 -7.79 0.58
CA LEU A 60 -8.02 -7.67 0.53
C LEU A 60 -8.63 -7.59 1.93
N GLY A 61 -8.05 -8.27 2.93
CA GLY A 61 -8.46 -8.15 4.33
C GLY A 61 -8.24 -6.75 4.93
N LEU A 62 -7.20 -6.03 4.50
CA LEU A 62 -7.03 -4.61 4.85
C LEU A 62 -8.09 -3.75 4.14
N VAL A 63 -8.29 -3.93 2.84
CA VAL A 63 -9.28 -3.20 2.03
C VAL A 63 -10.66 -3.26 2.69
N GLU A 64 -11.14 -4.46 3.01
CA GLU A 64 -12.43 -4.66 3.67
C GLU A 64 -12.50 -3.96 5.04
N SER A 65 -11.43 -4.02 5.83
CA SER A 65 -11.38 -3.35 7.13
C SER A 65 -11.41 -1.83 7.01
N VAL A 66 -10.83 -1.25 5.96
CA VAL A 66 -10.84 0.19 5.71
C VAL A 66 -12.23 0.65 5.29
N PHE A 67 -12.87 -0.02 4.33
CA PHE A 67 -14.23 0.34 3.90
C PHE A 67 -15.25 0.18 5.03
N THR A 68 -15.20 -0.93 5.78
CA THR A 68 -16.06 -1.13 6.96
C THR A 68 -15.89 0.01 7.98
N SER A 69 -14.65 0.44 8.21
CA SER A 69 -14.32 1.52 9.14
C SER A 69 -14.81 2.90 8.65
N LEU A 70 -14.76 3.15 7.34
CA LEU A 70 -15.30 4.37 6.73
C LEU A 70 -16.83 4.43 6.86
N ASP A 71 -17.52 3.32 6.55
CA ASP A 71 -18.96 3.20 6.65
C ASP A 71 -19.45 3.40 8.10
N GLN A 72 -18.81 2.73 9.06
CA GLN A 72 -19.12 2.84 10.49
C GLN A 72 -18.95 4.28 11.02
N SER A 73 -17.93 4.98 10.55
CA SER A 73 -17.66 6.36 10.97
C SER A 73 -18.44 7.41 10.17
N ARG A 74 -19.20 6.99 9.15
CA ARG A 74 -19.88 7.87 8.20
C ARG A 74 -18.94 8.94 7.62
N ALA A 75 -17.66 8.60 7.50
CA ALA A 75 -16.63 9.51 7.04
C ALA A 75 -16.72 9.68 5.52
N ASN A 76 -16.57 10.92 5.05
CA ASN A 76 -16.55 11.24 3.62
C ASN A 76 -15.11 11.19 3.09
N SER A 77 -14.91 10.61 1.91
CA SER A 77 -13.62 10.61 1.18
C SER A 77 -12.98 12.00 0.98
N MET A 78 -13.75 13.08 1.09
CA MET A 78 -13.26 14.46 0.97
C MET A 78 -12.89 15.12 2.29
N THR A 79 -13.10 14.47 3.45
CA THR A 79 -12.64 14.99 4.74
C THR A 79 -11.27 14.43 5.07
N THR A 80 -10.45 15.19 5.81
CA THR A 80 -9.13 14.75 6.27
C THR A 80 -9.19 13.39 6.97
N ALA A 81 -10.18 13.17 7.83
CA ALA A 81 -10.37 11.90 8.53
C ALA A 81 -10.69 10.73 7.58
N GLY A 82 -11.45 10.96 6.51
CA GLY A 82 -11.72 9.95 5.49
C GLY A 82 -10.49 9.66 4.63
N GLN A 83 -9.77 10.71 4.21
CA GLN A 83 -8.54 10.59 3.42
C GLN A 83 -7.45 9.82 4.17
N CYS A 84 -7.21 10.11 5.46
CA CYS A 84 -6.26 9.36 6.27
C CYS A 84 -6.61 7.87 6.35
N ARG A 85 -7.90 7.52 6.35
CA ARG A 85 -8.35 6.12 6.34
C ARG A 85 -8.15 5.46 4.97
N LEU A 86 -8.40 6.19 3.89
CA LEU A 86 -8.28 5.71 2.51
C LEU A 86 -6.84 5.63 2.01
N HIS A 87 -5.92 6.45 2.54
CA HIS A 87 -4.57 6.60 2.03
C HIS A 87 -3.80 5.26 1.88
N PRO A 88 -3.85 4.31 2.84
CA PRO A 88 -3.18 3.02 2.67
C PRO A 88 -3.64 2.21 1.45
N LEU A 89 -4.87 2.45 0.99
CA LEU A 89 -5.43 1.73 -0.17
C LEU A 89 -4.79 2.16 -1.49
N ILE A 90 -4.10 3.29 -1.56
CA ILE A 90 -3.33 3.70 -2.76
C ILE A 90 -2.29 2.62 -3.07
N ILE A 91 -1.52 2.23 -2.05
CA ILE A 91 -0.54 1.15 -2.15
C ILE A 91 -1.22 -0.18 -2.43
N CYS A 92 -2.39 -0.44 -1.82
CA CYS A 92 -3.16 -1.65 -2.12
C CYS A 92 -3.58 -1.72 -3.60
N VAL A 93 -3.97 -0.61 -4.24
CA VAL A 93 -4.30 -0.60 -5.68
C VAL A 93 -3.05 -0.96 -6.51
N GLN A 94 -1.90 -0.37 -6.19
CA GLN A 94 -0.65 -0.65 -6.90
C GLN A 94 -0.23 -2.11 -6.75
N ASP A 95 -0.10 -2.60 -5.51
CA ASP A 95 0.37 -3.96 -5.24
C ASP A 95 -0.61 -5.01 -5.78
N SER A 96 -1.91 -4.83 -5.60
CA SER A 96 -2.91 -5.80 -6.09
C SER A 96 -2.94 -5.93 -7.62
N SER A 97 -2.61 -4.87 -8.36
CA SER A 97 -2.58 -4.92 -9.82
C SER A 97 -1.49 -5.89 -10.32
N LEU A 98 -0.31 -5.82 -9.71
CA LEU A 98 0.83 -6.69 -10.01
C LEU A 98 0.62 -8.10 -9.45
N LEU A 99 0.14 -8.22 -8.21
CA LEU A 99 -0.16 -9.52 -7.62
C LEU A 99 -1.14 -10.31 -8.48
N TYR A 100 -2.23 -9.68 -8.95
CA TYR A 100 -3.19 -10.34 -9.82
C TYR A 100 -2.57 -10.80 -11.15
N ASP A 101 -1.80 -9.94 -11.81
CA ASP A 101 -1.07 -10.27 -13.04
C ASP A 101 -0.15 -11.48 -12.86
N TYR A 102 0.60 -11.49 -11.76
CA TYR A 102 1.52 -12.56 -11.41
C TYR A 102 0.81 -13.87 -11.09
N ILE A 103 -0.26 -13.84 -10.27
CA ILE A 103 -1.03 -15.04 -9.96
C ILE A 103 -1.59 -15.66 -11.23
N VAL A 104 -2.15 -14.86 -12.14
CA VAL A 104 -2.70 -15.37 -13.41
C VAL A 104 -1.61 -15.99 -14.27
N LYS A 105 -0.49 -15.30 -14.49
CA LYS A 105 0.63 -15.79 -15.31
C LYS A 105 1.25 -17.07 -14.75
N VAL A 106 1.43 -17.13 -13.42
CA VAL A 106 1.96 -18.33 -12.74
C VAL A 106 0.97 -19.48 -12.83
N LEU A 107 -0.35 -19.24 -12.66
CA LEU A 107 -1.35 -20.28 -12.78
C LEU A 107 -1.46 -20.87 -14.18
N PHE A 108 -1.35 -20.05 -15.22
CA PHE A 108 -1.26 -20.57 -16.59
C PHE A 108 -0.03 -21.46 -16.77
N LYS A 109 1.14 -21.02 -16.27
CA LYS A 109 2.37 -21.83 -16.35
C LYS A 109 2.20 -23.18 -15.63
N LEU A 110 1.61 -23.18 -14.44
CA LEU A 110 1.36 -24.42 -13.69
C LEU A 110 0.36 -25.33 -14.43
N HIS A 111 -0.65 -24.75 -15.07
CA HIS A 111 -1.63 -25.49 -15.86
C HIS A 111 -1.04 -26.12 -17.14
N ASP A 112 0.09 -25.62 -17.65
CA ASP A 112 0.79 -26.25 -18.77
C ASP A 112 1.53 -27.54 -18.36
N SER A 113 1.85 -27.70 -17.08
CA SER A 113 2.67 -28.82 -16.59
C SER A 113 1.98 -29.75 -15.58
N LEU A 114 0.89 -29.31 -14.95
CA LEU A 114 0.18 -30.07 -13.92
C LEU A 114 -1.27 -30.40 -14.31
N PRO A 115 -1.82 -31.55 -13.85
CA PRO A 115 -3.23 -31.87 -14.01
C PRO A 115 -4.13 -30.80 -13.41
N GLY A 116 -5.28 -30.57 -14.06
CA GLY A 116 -6.25 -29.55 -13.62
C GLY A 116 -6.75 -29.76 -12.18
N ASP A 117 -6.85 -31.00 -11.72
CA ASP A 117 -7.36 -31.31 -10.38
C ASP A 117 -6.41 -30.85 -9.27
N THR A 118 -5.08 -30.92 -9.49
CA THR A 118 -4.06 -30.44 -8.55
C THR A 118 -4.18 -28.95 -8.24
N LEU A 119 -4.63 -28.16 -9.23
CA LEU A 119 -4.74 -26.70 -9.12
C LEU A 119 -6.14 -26.21 -8.75
N GLN A 120 -7.07 -27.11 -8.38
CA GLN A 120 -8.45 -26.73 -8.05
C GLN A 120 -8.51 -25.72 -6.90
N GLY A 121 -7.75 -25.93 -5.83
CA GLY A 121 -7.70 -25.01 -4.69
C GLY A 121 -7.22 -23.61 -5.08
N HIS A 122 -6.17 -23.52 -5.90
CA HIS A 122 -5.63 -22.24 -6.36
C HIS A 122 -6.63 -21.48 -7.23
N ARG A 123 -7.31 -22.16 -8.17
CA ARG A 123 -8.37 -21.54 -8.98
C ARG A 123 -9.50 -21.01 -8.13
N GLN A 124 -9.96 -21.79 -7.14
CA GLN A 124 -11.06 -21.38 -6.27
C GLN A 124 -10.69 -20.11 -5.47
N ARG A 125 -9.47 -20.06 -4.93
CA ARG A 125 -8.95 -18.89 -4.22
C ARG A 125 -8.86 -17.67 -5.15
N LEU A 126 -8.27 -17.82 -6.34
CA LEU A 126 -8.19 -16.73 -7.31
C LEU A 126 -9.58 -16.20 -7.71
N ILE A 127 -10.55 -17.09 -7.94
CA ILE A 127 -11.92 -16.66 -8.33
C ILE A 127 -12.57 -15.85 -7.21
N ASP A 128 -12.41 -16.25 -5.95
CA ASP A 128 -12.92 -15.48 -4.82
C ASP A 128 -12.23 -14.11 -4.71
N GLN A 129 -10.90 -14.11 -4.74
CA GLN A 129 -10.09 -12.90 -4.67
C GLN A 129 -10.38 -11.95 -5.84
N PHE A 130 -10.60 -12.48 -7.05
CA PHE A 130 -10.97 -11.69 -8.23
C PHE A 130 -12.28 -10.92 -8.01
N ARG A 131 -13.32 -11.55 -7.45
CA ARG A 131 -14.60 -10.87 -7.20
C ARG A 131 -14.45 -9.74 -6.19
N ARG A 132 -13.66 -9.96 -5.13
CA ARG A 132 -13.38 -8.98 -4.07
C ARG A 132 -12.52 -7.84 -4.61
N LEU A 133 -11.51 -8.15 -5.42
CA LEU A 133 -10.64 -7.17 -6.07
C LEU A 133 -11.41 -6.31 -7.09
N LYS A 134 -12.29 -6.92 -7.89
CA LYS A 134 -13.15 -6.19 -8.84
C LYS A 134 -14.06 -5.20 -8.11
N ARG A 135 -14.72 -5.64 -7.04
CA ARG A 135 -15.52 -4.76 -6.19
C ARG A 135 -14.69 -3.62 -5.59
N PHE A 136 -13.48 -3.91 -5.12
CA PHE A 136 -12.58 -2.89 -4.60
C PHE A 136 -12.26 -1.83 -5.67
N TYR A 137 -11.86 -2.23 -6.86
CA TYR A 137 -11.53 -1.27 -7.93
C TYR A 137 -12.74 -0.45 -8.37
N GLU A 138 -13.91 -1.07 -8.50
CA GLU A 138 -15.16 -0.37 -8.78
C GLU A 138 -15.45 0.68 -7.70
N GLN A 139 -15.41 0.30 -6.42
CA GLN A 139 -15.62 1.23 -5.31
C GLN A 139 -14.58 2.36 -5.29
N ALA A 140 -13.29 2.03 -5.37
CA ALA A 140 -12.20 3.00 -5.36
C ALA A 140 -12.31 4.00 -6.51
N SER A 141 -12.67 3.54 -7.72
CA SER A 141 -12.82 4.40 -8.90
C SER A 141 -13.95 5.44 -8.77
N THR A 142 -14.95 5.19 -7.91
CA THR A 142 -16.04 6.15 -7.68
C THR A 142 -15.66 7.29 -6.75
N LEU A 143 -14.69 7.08 -5.86
CA LEU A 143 -14.29 8.04 -4.83
C LEU A 143 -13.38 9.11 -5.43
N GLN A 144 -13.73 10.38 -5.20
CA GLN A 144 -12.99 11.52 -5.75
C GLN A 144 -11.52 11.51 -5.31
N TYR A 145 -11.24 11.14 -4.06
CA TYR A 145 -9.89 11.05 -3.52
C TYR A 145 -8.93 10.21 -4.36
N PHE A 146 -9.38 9.06 -4.90
CA PHE A 146 -8.49 8.26 -5.76
C PHE A 146 -8.33 8.87 -7.14
N LYS A 147 -9.38 9.47 -7.71
CA LYS A 147 -9.31 10.08 -9.06
C LYS A 147 -8.22 11.15 -9.15
N ASP A 148 -8.01 11.88 -8.07
CA ASP A 148 -7.00 12.93 -8.01
C ASP A 148 -5.57 12.36 -7.90
N LEU A 149 -5.40 11.18 -7.30
CA LEU A 149 -4.10 10.62 -6.94
C LEU A 149 -3.61 9.50 -7.87
N ILE A 150 -4.50 8.62 -8.31
CA ILE A 150 -4.16 7.44 -9.10
C ILE A 150 -5.24 7.09 -10.13
N LYS A 151 -4.83 6.51 -11.24
CA LYS A 151 -5.69 5.76 -12.14
C LYS A 151 -5.87 4.35 -11.60
N VAL A 152 -7.06 4.09 -11.05
CA VAL A 152 -7.48 2.75 -10.60
C VAL A 152 -7.62 1.83 -11.84
N PRO A 153 -7.03 0.62 -11.83
CA PRO A 153 -7.18 -0.33 -12.92
C PRO A 153 -8.62 -0.79 -13.09
N LEU A 154 -8.97 -1.22 -14.31
CA LEU A 154 -10.21 -1.94 -14.57
C LEU A 154 -9.89 -3.43 -14.72
N LEU A 155 -10.71 -4.28 -14.10
CA LEU A 155 -10.65 -5.73 -14.30
C LEU A 155 -11.66 -6.17 -15.38
N PRO A 156 -11.39 -7.27 -16.08
CA PRO A 156 -12.33 -7.84 -17.06
C PRO A 156 -13.65 -8.26 -16.41
N ASP A 157 -14.65 -8.57 -17.25
CA ASP A 157 -15.96 -8.96 -16.74
C ASP A 157 -15.99 -10.32 -16.06
N SER A 158 -15.26 -11.28 -16.64
CA SER A 158 -15.10 -12.63 -16.13
C SER A 158 -13.66 -12.89 -15.70
N PRO A 159 -13.44 -13.76 -14.69
CA PRO A 159 -12.10 -14.22 -14.37
C PRO A 159 -11.49 -15.03 -15.54
N PRO A 160 -10.15 -15.16 -15.61
CA PRO A 160 -9.47 -15.90 -16.68
C PRO A 160 -9.86 -17.38 -16.69
N ASN A 161 -9.99 -17.96 -17.89
CA ASN A 161 -10.28 -19.37 -18.06
C ASN A 161 -9.02 -20.18 -18.32
N PHE A 162 -8.47 -20.76 -17.24
CA PHE A 162 -7.25 -21.58 -17.30
C PHE A 162 -7.39 -22.91 -18.07
N LYS A 163 -8.61 -23.32 -18.46
CA LYS A 163 -8.82 -24.54 -19.26
C LYS A 163 -8.58 -24.30 -20.75
N ILE A 164 -8.63 -23.04 -21.20
CA ILE A 164 -8.49 -22.67 -22.60
C ILE A 164 -7.09 -22.08 -22.78
N LYS A 165 -6.18 -22.84 -23.40
CA LYS A 165 -4.78 -22.43 -23.59
C LYS A 165 -4.62 -21.13 -24.36
N ASP A 166 -5.56 -20.79 -25.24
CA ASP A 166 -5.54 -19.53 -25.99
C ASP A 166 -5.98 -18.30 -25.18
N ASP A 167 -6.59 -18.48 -24.00
CA ASP A 167 -7.11 -17.35 -23.20
C ASP A 167 -5.97 -16.50 -22.60
N ILE A 168 -4.78 -17.08 -22.44
CA ILE A 168 -3.58 -16.32 -22.05
C ILE A 168 -3.18 -15.27 -23.10
N LYS A 169 -3.46 -15.51 -24.39
CA LYS A 169 -3.13 -14.56 -25.47
C LYS A 169 -4.04 -13.33 -25.44
N ASN A 170 -5.25 -13.49 -24.90
CA ASN A 170 -6.22 -12.41 -24.74
C ASN A 170 -6.12 -11.70 -23.39
N TYR A 171 -5.26 -12.21 -22.48
CA TYR A 171 -5.10 -11.63 -21.16
C TYR A 171 -4.43 -10.26 -21.22
N GLN A 172 -5.07 -9.26 -20.60
CA GLN A 172 -4.52 -7.92 -20.44
C GLN A 172 -4.15 -7.68 -18.98
N THR A 173 -2.90 -7.28 -18.75
CA THR A 173 -2.40 -6.89 -17.44
C THR A 173 -3.14 -5.65 -16.94
N PRO A 174 -3.79 -5.69 -15.77
CA PRO A 174 -4.35 -4.49 -15.16
C PRO A 174 -3.20 -3.60 -14.68
N VAL A 175 -3.11 -2.36 -15.18
CA VAL A 175 -2.04 -1.42 -14.81
C VAL A 175 -2.60 -0.32 -13.92
N ALA A 176 -2.06 -0.18 -12.70
CA ALA A 176 -2.30 0.97 -11.83
C ALA A 176 -1.28 2.07 -12.17
N ILE A 177 -1.75 3.29 -12.44
CA ILE A 177 -0.86 4.43 -12.76
C ILE A 177 -1.05 5.49 -11.69
N VAL A 178 0.03 5.92 -11.03
CA VAL A 178 -0.02 7.07 -10.10
C VAL A 178 0.05 8.36 -10.90
N HIS A 179 -0.80 9.34 -10.56
CA HIS A 179 -0.64 10.68 -11.10
C HIS A 179 0.54 11.35 -10.39
N THR A 180 1.61 11.61 -11.12
CA THR A 180 2.67 12.51 -10.66
C THR A 180 2.10 13.93 -10.66
N PRO A 181 2.10 14.65 -9.51
CA PRO A 181 1.80 16.08 -9.55
C PRO A 181 2.81 16.78 -10.47
N PRO A 182 2.41 17.87 -11.17
CA PRO A 182 3.35 18.71 -11.89
C PRO A 182 4.49 19.11 -10.96
N PRO A 183 5.75 19.22 -11.44
CA PRO A 183 6.81 19.77 -10.62
C PRO A 183 6.36 21.14 -10.12
N GLU A 184 6.26 21.31 -8.80
CA GLU A 184 6.03 22.62 -8.22
C GLU A 184 7.12 23.57 -8.77
N PRO A 185 6.77 24.78 -9.23
CA PRO A 185 7.79 25.75 -9.62
C PRO A 185 8.73 25.89 -8.45
N ALA A 186 10.04 25.71 -8.70
CA ALA A 186 11.08 25.83 -7.70
C ALA A 186 10.87 27.13 -6.92
N GLN A 187 10.29 27.02 -5.73
CA GLN A 187 10.33 28.11 -4.78
C GLN A 187 11.79 28.17 -4.39
N THR A 188 12.47 29.23 -4.81
CA THR A 188 13.75 29.66 -4.24
C THR A 188 13.50 29.97 -2.77
N HIS A 189 13.44 28.92 -1.93
CA HIS A 189 13.71 29.09 -0.52
C HIS A 189 15.21 29.36 -0.47
N ASP A 190 15.57 30.60 -0.18
CA ASP A 190 16.94 30.93 0.23
C ASP A 190 17.26 30.06 1.44
N GLU A 191 17.93 28.94 1.21
CA GLU A 191 18.45 28.06 2.25
C GLU A 191 19.54 28.81 3.02
N VAL A 192 19.15 29.48 4.11
CA VAL A 192 20.10 29.81 5.17
C VAL A 192 20.44 28.48 5.86
N LEU A 193 21.44 27.79 5.30
CA LEU A 193 22.08 26.63 5.91
C LEU A 193 22.74 27.08 7.22
N ILE A 194 22.14 26.72 8.35
CA ILE A 194 22.79 26.85 9.66
C ILE A 194 23.88 25.78 9.73
N ASP A 195 25.13 26.22 9.62
CA ASP A 195 26.31 25.40 9.83
C ASP A 195 26.41 25.02 11.32
N THR A 196 26.39 23.72 11.62
CA THR A 196 26.56 23.18 12.98
C THR A 196 28.00 22.78 13.28
N SER A 197 28.97 23.32 12.53
CA SER A 197 30.40 23.14 12.79
C SER A 197 30.95 24.33 13.58
N ASP A 198 31.63 24.01 14.69
CA ASP A 198 32.49 24.86 15.50
C ASP A 198 31.90 25.79 16.58
N ASP A 199 32.27 25.39 17.80
CA ASP A 199 32.16 26.03 19.08
C ASP A 199 33.13 27.22 19.17
N THR A 200 32.68 28.45 18.88
CA THR A 200 33.33 29.66 19.41
C THR A 200 32.35 30.82 19.66
N ARG A 201 32.34 31.25 20.93
CA ARG A 201 31.85 32.52 21.47
C ARG A 201 32.02 33.70 20.50
N SER A 202 30.95 34.41 20.16
CA SER A 202 30.74 35.87 20.42
C SER A 202 29.60 36.48 19.56
N THR A 203 28.47 36.75 20.24
CA THR A 203 27.55 37.91 20.11
C THR A 203 27.41 38.69 18.79
N LEU A 204 26.17 38.81 18.30
CA LEU A 204 25.52 40.11 18.04
C LEU A 204 23.97 40.02 18.17
N SER A 205 23.42 41.08 18.76
CA SER A 205 22.10 41.31 19.38
C SER A 205 20.82 40.90 18.63
N PHE A 206 19.90 40.22 19.33
CA PHE A 206 18.47 40.29 19.05
C PHE A 206 17.80 41.12 20.15
N ALA A 207 17.10 42.19 19.75
CA ALA A 207 16.29 42.99 20.65
C ALA A 207 15.09 42.16 21.12
N MET A 208 15.08 41.81 22.41
CA MET A 208 13.92 41.22 23.08
C MET A 208 12.89 42.33 23.31
N SER A 209 11.69 42.13 22.75
CA SER A 209 10.49 42.86 23.18
C SER A 209 9.94 42.10 24.38
N ASP A 210 10.19 42.64 25.57
CA ASP A 210 9.66 42.15 26.84
C ASP A 210 8.15 42.46 26.92
N ASP A 211 7.33 41.43 27.13
CA ASP A 211 6.08 41.61 27.88
C ASP A 211 5.73 40.34 28.65
N TRP A 212 6.32 40.21 29.84
CA TRP A 212 5.88 39.32 30.91
C TRP A 212 6.07 40.06 32.24
N PRO A 213 5.05 40.17 33.11
CA PRO A 213 5.21 40.93 34.35
C PRO A 213 6.01 40.15 35.41
N PRO A 214 6.71 40.86 36.31
CA PRO A 214 7.80 40.31 37.10
C PRO A 214 7.37 39.66 38.43
N ASN A 215 8.30 38.83 38.91
CA ASN A 215 8.31 38.00 40.11
C ASN A 215 7.84 38.65 41.43
N GLY A 216 7.30 37.76 42.27
CA GLY A 216 7.85 37.53 43.60
C GLY A 216 6.95 37.95 44.76
N HIS A 217 6.76 37.05 45.72
CA HIS A 217 7.19 37.24 47.12
C HIS A 217 6.83 35.97 47.91
N SER A 218 7.82 35.39 48.57
CA SER A 218 7.70 34.29 49.53
C SER A 218 7.04 34.80 50.82
N VAL A 219 5.97 34.16 51.29
CA VAL A 219 5.55 34.20 52.70
C VAL A 219 5.00 32.83 53.09
N VAL A 220 5.75 32.17 53.97
CA VAL A 220 5.29 31.13 54.90
C VAL A 220 4.14 31.68 55.73
N ASP A 221 3.01 30.97 55.84
CA ASP A 221 2.37 30.71 57.14
C ASP A 221 1.30 29.62 57.07
N ARG A 222 1.42 28.68 58.01
CA ARG A 222 0.33 27.81 58.48
C ARG A 222 -0.56 28.62 59.41
N PHE A 223 -1.86 28.34 59.43
CA PHE A 223 -2.80 28.20 60.57
C PHE A 223 -4.23 28.42 60.03
N VAL A 224 -5.00 27.35 59.82
CA VAL A 224 -6.06 26.82 60.72
C VAL A 224 -7.24 27.78 60.86
N ASP A 225 -8.39 27.40 60.29
CA ASP A 225 -9.66 27.35 61.05
C ASP A 225 -10.73 26.57 60.27
N GLU A 226 -11.01 25.34 60.73
CA GLU A 226 -12.40 24.87 60.87
C GLU A 226 -12.48 24.04 62.16
N LYS A 227 -12.93 24.74 63.21
CA LYS A 227 -13.54 24.30 64.48
C LYS A 227 -12.70 24.29 65.76
#